data_AF-A0AAW1ULB0-F1
#
_entry.id   AF-A0AAW1ULB0-F1
#
_cell.length_a   1.000
_cell.length_b   1.000
_cell.length_c   1.000
_cell.angle_alpha   90.00
_cell.angle_beta   90.00
_cell.angle_gamma   90.00
#
_symmetry.space_group_name_H-M   'P 1'
#
loop_
_entity.id
_entity.type
_entity.pdbx_description
1 polymer ?
#
loop_
_entity_poly.entity_id
_entity_poly.type
_entity_poly.pdbx_seq_one_letter_code
_entity_poly.pdbx_strand_id
1 'polypeptide(L)'
;MDCPIKPDPSDCCGSGCNPCILDVYQNRLKIYEDSLKRNVESMVKTYNNCMSATSYSVFKFIAREKHTHDTYFYVFEYCRPHRETDIVDTDRRLFYKPGQHFLIKAYDTATDSEFTRAYTPIPHMNTNLLSFTIIVRIYKSGKMSTYLHNLEHGQETLWRGPYCDFTVNYSFKNILFVAQEI
;
A
#
# COMPACT_ATOMS: atom_id res chain seq x y z
N MET A 1 -13.49 -13.69 7.15
CA MET A 1 -12.09 -13.19 7.21
C MET A 1 -11.22 -14.24 6.57
N ASP A 2 -10.49 -13.89 5.52
CA ASP A 2 -9.68 -14.86 4.80
C ASP A 2 -8.39 -15.17 5.55
N CYS A 3 -7.88 -16.39 5.38
CA CYS A 3 -6.60 -16.81 5.94
C CYS A 3 -5.50 -15.90 5.37
N PRO A 4 -4.66 -15.25 6.19
CA PRO A 4 -3.59 -14.40 5.70
C PRO A 4 -2.55 -15.24 4.94
N ILE A 5 -2.11 -14.73 3.80
CA ILE A 5 -1.05 -15.36 3.02
C ILE A 5 0.28 -15.11 3.70
N LYS A 6 1.07 -16.17 3.85
CA LYS A 6 2.41 -16.09 4.42
C LYS A 6 3.33 -15.29 3.49
N PRO A 7 3.96 -14.21 3.99
CA PRO A 7 4.94 -13.46 3.21
C PRO A 7 6.20 -14.30 2.95
N ASP A 8 6.90 -14.02 1.84
CA ASP A 8 8.19 -14.68 1.58
C ASP A 8 9.27 -14.08 2.49
N PRO A 9 10.34 -14.84 2.83
CA PRO A 9 11.46 -14.30 3.60
C PRO A 9 12.08 -13.05 2.97
N SER A 10 12.12 -12.97 1.63
CA SER A 10 12.60 -11.82 0.86
C SER A 10 11.67 -10.60 0.91
N ASP A 11 10.41 -10.76 1.34
CA ASP A 11 9.49 -9.63 1.51
C ASP A 11 9.80 -8.78 2.75
N CYS A 12 10.70 -9.27 3.62
CA CYS A 12 11.24 -8.51 4.74
C CYS A 12 12.36 -7.57 4.26
N CYS A 13 12.25 -6.28 4.59
CA CYS A 13 13.25 -5.26 4.26
C CYS A 13 14.61 -5.47 4.96
N GLY A 14 14.69 -6.32 6.00
CA GLY A 14 15.90 -6.56 6.79
C GLY A 14 16.37 -5.36 7.65
N SER A 15 15.69 -4.21 7.58
CA SER A 15 16.15 -2.95 8.16
C SER A 15 15.38 -2.54 9.43
N GLY A 16 14.75 -3.48 10.13
CA GLY A 16 13.97 -3.19 11.35
C GLY A 16 12.75 -2.30 11.12
N CYS A 17 12.06 -2.47 9.98
CA CYS A 17 10.85 -1.69 9.63
C CYS A 17 9.73 -1.87 10.68
N ASN A 18 8.97 -0.80 10.97
CA ASN A 18 7.77 -0.86 11.80
C ASN A 18 6.52 -0.42 11.00
N PRO A 19 5.50 -1.28 10.80
CA PRO A 19 5.45 -2.67 11.25
C PRO A 19 6.24 -3.61 10.33
N CYS A 20 6.89 -4.62 10.91
CA CYS A 20 7.54 -5.69 10.15
C CYS A 20 6.46 -6.56 9.49
N ILE A 21 6.65 -6.98 8.22
CA ILE A 21 5.66 -7.81 7.53
C ILE A 21 5.41 -9.15 8.25
N LEU A 22 6.44 -9.71 8.88
CA LEU A 22 6.32 -10.96 9.64
C LEU A 22 5.42 -10.77 10.87
N ASP A 23 5.57 -9.64 11.58
CA ASP A 23 4.74 -9.30 12.73
C ASP A 23 3.28 -9.07 12.32
N VAL A 24 3.07 -8.37 11.19
CA VAL A 24 1.73 -8.16 10.61
C VAL A 24 1.08 -9.50 10.26
N TYR A 25 1.83 -10.41 9.65
CA TYR A 25 1.34 -11.75 9.32
C TYR A 25 0.97 -12.53 10.57
N GLN A 26 1.85 -12.60 11.57
CA GLN A 26 1.60 -13.34 12.82
C GLN A 26 0.37 -12.80 13.56
N ASN A 27 0.23 -11.48 13.65
CA ASN A 27 -0.94 -10.86 14.27
C ASN A 27 -2.24 -11.19 13.52
N ARG A 28 -2.22 -11.11 12.18
CA ARG A 28 -3.38 -11.48 11.35
C ARG A 28 -3.74 -12.96 11.47
N LEU A 29 -2.73 -13.84 11.52
CA LEU A 29 -2.94 -15.28 11.68
C LEU A 29 -3.62 -15.58 13.01
N LYS A 30 -3.15 -14.95 14.09
CA LYS A 30 -3.76 -15.07 15.42
C LYS A 30 -5.23 -14.63 15.43
N ILE A 31 -5.54 -13.48 14.82
CA ILE A 31 -6.93 -12.99 14.74
C ILE A 31 -7.81 -13.97 13.95
N TYR A 32 -7.29 -14.53 12.85
CA TYR A 32 -8.00 -15.53 12.06
C TYR A 32 -8.26 -16.81 12.86
N GLU A 33 -7.25 -17.37 13.51
CA GLU A 33 -7.39 -18.56 14.37
C GLU A 33 -8.38 -18.35 15.52
N ASP A 34 -8.34 -17.18 16.16
CA ASP A 34 -9.27 -16.81 17.24
C ASP A 34 -10.70 -16.57 16.72
N SER A 35 -10.89 -16.24 15.44
CA SER A 35 -12.21 -16.16 14.81
C SER A 35 -12.81 -17.55 14.57
N LEU A 36 -11.99 -18.51 14.10
CA LEU A 36 -12.41 -19.90 13.91
C LEU A 36 -12.84 -20.54 15.23
N LYS A 37 -12.07 -20.32 16.32
CA LYS A 37 -12.38 -20.88 17.65
C LYS A 37 -13.70 -20.38 18.23
N ARG A 38 -14.11 -19.14 17.90
CA ARG A 38 -15.31 -18.54 18.47
C ARG A 38 -16.60 -18.93 17.74
N ASN A 39 -16.53 -19.72 16.65
CA ASN A 39 -17.66 -19.99 15.75
C ASN A 39 -18.44 -18.72 15.35
N VAL A 40 -17.77 -17.57 15.45
CA VAL A 40 -18.32 -16.34 14.94
C VAL A 40 -17.99 -16.42 13.47
N GLU A 41 -18.99 -16.81 12.66
CA GLU A 41 -19.06 -16.35 11.28
C GLU A 41 -19.00 -14.84 11.36
N SER A 42 -17.77 -14.32 11.34
CA SER A 42 -17.55 -12.91 11.57
C SER A 42 -18.20 -12.21 10.38
N MET A 43 -19.37 -11.59 10.61
CA MET A 43 -19.94 -10.52 9.78
C MET A 43 -19.00 -9.30 9.75
N VAL A 44 -17.68 -9.50 9.81
CA VAL A 44 -16.73 -8.55 9.28
C VAL A 44 -17.04 -8.54 7.80
N LYS A 45 -17.77 -7.52 7.34
CA LYS A 45 -17.90 -7.19 5.93
C LYS A 45 -16.50 -7.36 5.34
N THR A 46 -16.28 -8.45 4.61
CA THR A 46 -15.07 -8.66 3.84
C THR A 46 -15.18 -7.61 2.75
N TYR A 47 -14.76 -6.39 3.07
CA TYR A 47 -14.46 -5.42 2.04
C TYR A 47 -13.43 -6.13 1.18
N ASN A 48 -13.80 -6.47 -0.06
CA ASN A 48 -12.92 -7.08 -1.04
C ASN A 48 -11.85 -6.07 -1.41
N ASN A 49 -10.93 -5.85 -0.46
CA ASN A 49 -9.88 -4.89 -0.61
C ASN A 49 -8.91 -5.47 -1.64
N CYS A 50 -8.68 -4.73 -2.72
CA CYS A 50 -7.79 -5.19 -3.77
C CYS A 50 -6.33 -5.26 -3.31
N MET A 51 -5.99 -4.67 -2.16
CA MET A 51 -4.67 -4.64 -1.57
C MET A 51 -4.60 -5.37 -0.21
N SER A 52 -3.48 -6.02 0.04
CA SER A 52 -3.19 -6.76 1.29
C SER A 52 -1.93 -6.24 1.97
N ALA A 53 -1.90 -6.31 3.30
CA ALA A 53 -0.73 -5.95 4.10
C ALA A 53 0.32 -7.08 4.16
N THR A 54 -0.03 -8.29 3.73
CA THR A 54 0.85 -9.47 3.79
C THR A 54 1.17 -10.07 2.42
N SER A 55 0.59 -9.53 1.34
CA SER A 55 0.89 -9.93 -0.04
C SER A 55 0.90 -8.70 -0.95
N TYR A 56 1.76 -8.73 -1.97
CA TYR A 56 1.79 -7.68 -2.98
C TYR A 56 0.60 -7.79 -3.94
N SER A 57 0.20 -6.65 -4.47
CA SER A 57 -0.81 -6.48 -5.50
C SER A 57 -0.21 -5.65 -6.63
N VAL A 58 -0.61 -5.95 -7.86
CA VAL A 58 -0.11 -5.30 -9.06
C VAL A 58 -0.98 -4.10 -9.40
N PHE A 59 -0.35 -2.94 -9.53
CA PHE A 59 -0.99 -1.71 -10.01
C PHE A 59 -0.25 -1.19 -11.23
N LYS A 60 -0.97 -0.69 -12.23
CA LYS A 60 -0.40 0.04 -13.36
C LYS A 60 -0.24 1.51 -13.02
N PHE A 61 0.88 2.10 -13.43
CA PHE A 61 1.08 3.53 -13.39
C PHE A 61 0.24 4.21 -14.50
N ILE A 62 -0.62 5.14 -14.13
CA ILE A 62 -1.58 5.79 -15.04
C ILE A 62 -1.09 7.16 -15.48
N ALA A 63 -0.74 8.02 -14.53
CA ALA A 63 -0.42 9.40 -14.82
C ALA A 63 0.51 9.99 -13.78
N ARG A 64 1.37 10.90 -14.26
CA ARG A 64 2.18 11.79 -13.43
C ARG A 64 1.80 13.21 -13.77
N GLU A 65 1.38 13.96 -12.74
CA GLU A 65 1.01 15.36 -12.86
C GLU A 65 1.95 16.21 -12.03
N LYS A 66 2.47 17.29 -12.61
CA LYS A 66 3.40 18.18 -11.92
C LYS A 66 2.64 19.06 -10.93
N HIS A 67 3.04 19.05 -9.66
CA HIS A 67 2.48 19.92 -8.63
C HIS A 67 3.37 21.15 -8.37
N THR A 68 4.68 20.93 -8.23
CA THR A 68 5.69 21.99 -8.08
C THR A 68 6.89 21.70 -8.98
N HIS A 69 8.01 22.42 -8.82
CA HIS A 69 9.22 22.18 -9.60
C HIS A 69 9.79 20.76 -9.42
N ASP A 70 9.66 20.18 -8.23
CA ASP A 70 10.21 18.88 -7.84
C ASP A 70 9.17 17.90 -7.25
N THR A 71 7.92 18.33 -7.09
CA THR A 71 6.83 17.52 -6.52
C THR A 71 5.78 17.16 -7.57
N TYR A 72 5.34 15.91 -7.55
CA TYR A 72 4.42 15.34 -8.54
C TYR A 72 3.34 14.48 -7.86
N PHE A 73 2.16 14.46 -8.46
CA PHE A 73 1.14 13.45 -8.20
C PHE A 73 1.39 12.25 -9.09
N TYR A 74 1.29 11.06 -8.51
CA TYR A 74 1.35 9.78 -9.25
C TYR A 74 0.06 9.02 -9.03
N VAL A 75 -0.58 8.62 -10.13
CA VAL A 75 -1.85 7.87 -10.12
C VAL A 75 -1.56 6.41 -10.48
N PHE A 76 -2.10 5.50 -9.66
CA PHE A 76 -1.98 4.06 -9.84
C PHE A 76 -3.36 3.42 -9.85
N GLU A 77 -3.56 2.39 -10.68
CA GLU A 77 -4.81 1.65 -10.78
C GLU A 77 -4.57 0.15 -10.65
N TYR A 78 -5.39 -0.52 -9.86
CA TYR A 78 -5.28 -1.95 -9.59
C TYR A 78 -5.45 -2.79 -10.86
N CYS A 79 -4.60 -3.82 -11.01
CA CYS A 79 -4.69 -4.78 -12.09
C CYS A 79 -5.13 -6.15 -11.57
N ARG A 80 -4.34 -6.73 -10.67
CA ARG A 80 -4.47 -8.13 -10.21
C ARG A 80 -3.71 -8.37 -8.92
N PRO A 81 -4.00 -9.45 -8.18
CA PRO A 81 -3.07 -9.92 -7.16
C PRO A 81 -1.71 -10.28 -7.76
N HIS A 82 -0.63 -10.16 -6.98
CA HIS A 82 0.69 -10.57 -7.45
C HIS A 82 0.85 -12.09 -7.56
N ARG A 83 0.12 -12.86 -6.73
CA ARG A 83 0.13 -14.32 -6.74
C ARG A 83 -1.26 -14.84 -7.16
N GLU A 84 -1.30 -15.81 -8.07
CA GLU A 84 -2.54 -16.35 -8.68
C GLU A 84 -3.46 -17.08 -7.68
N THR A 85 -2.97 -17.42 -6.49
CA THR A 85 -3.77 -18.05 -5.42
C THR A 85 -4.77 -17.11 -4.77
N ASP A 86 -4.72 -15.82 -5.10
CA ASP A 86 -5.61 -14.81 -4.56
C ASP A 86 -6.91 -14.81 -5.37
N ILE A 87 -8.03 -15.21 -4.75
CA ILE A 87 -9.35 -15.34 -5.36
C ILE A 87 -9.69 -14.11 -6.22
N VAL A 88 -9.89 -14.31 -7.54
CA VAL A 88 -10.28 -13.25 -8.47
C VAL A 88 -11.76 -12.92 -8.27
N ASP A 89 -12.04 -12.07 -7.29
CA ASP A 89 -13.37 -11.48 -7.09
C ASP A 89 -13.53 -10.22 -7.97
N THR A 90 -14.64 -10.15 -8.71
CA THR A 90 -14.97 -9.05 -9.61
C THR A 90 -15.46 -7.78 -8.92
N ASP A 91 -15.85 -7.81 -7.64
CA ASP A 91 -16.23 -6.61 -6.84
C ASP A 91 -15.10 -6.15 -5.90
N ARG A 92 -13.86 -6.21 -6.39
CA ARG A 92 -12.71 -5.64 -5.68
C ARG A 92 -12.75 -4.12 -5.70
N ARG A 93 -12.39 -3.52 -4.57
CA ARG A 93 -12.25 -2.06 -4.40
C ARG A 93 -11.03 -1.77 -3.53
N LEU A 94 -10.45 -0.60 -3.64
CA LEU A 94 -9.36 -0.17 -2.79
C LEU A 94 -9.91 0.56 -1.57
N PHE A 95 -9.66 0.00 -0.39
CA PHE A 95 -10.05 0.60 0.88
C PHE A 95 -8.84 0.94 1.74
N TYR A 96 -8.79 2.18 2.24
CA TYR A 96 -7.82 2.65 3.21
C TYR A 96 -8.42 3.78 4.05
N LYS A 97 -7.87 3.99 5.24
CA LYS A 97 -8.25 5.08 6.14
C LYS A 97 -7.27 6.25 5.99
N PRO A 98 -7.72 7.50 6.24
CA PRO A 98 -6.80 8.64 6.31
C PRO A 98 -5.63 8.39 7.26
N GLY A 99 -4.41 8.72 6.81
CA GLY A 99 -3.17 8.49 7.57
C GLY A 99 -2.54 7.12 7.39
N GLN A 100 -3.22 6.17 6.74
CA GLN A 100 -2.59 4.91 6.35
C GLN A 100 -1.61 5.11 5.19
N HIS A 101 -0.64 4.22 5.05
CA HIS A 101 0.33 4.24 3.94
C HIS A 101 0.45 2.89 3.25
N PHE A 102 0.95 2.92 2.02
CA PHE A 102 1.26 1.76 1.19
C PHE A 102 2.76 1.64 0.98
N LEU A 103 3.25 0.42 0.82
CA LEU A 103 4.65 0.14 0.47
C LEU A 103 4.72 -0.23 -1.01
N ILE A 104 5.53 0.50 -1.78
CA ILE A 104 5.95 0.09 -3.12
C ILE A 104 7.24 -0.71 -3.03
N LYS A 105 7.34 -1.80 -3.80
CA LYS A 105 8.58 -2.54 -4.06
C LYS A 105 9.11 -2.16 -5.44
N ALA A 106 10.40 -1.86 -5.51
CA ALA A 106 11.13 -1.54 -6.73
C ALA A 106 12.42 -2.36 -6.80
N TYR A 107 12.97 -2.45 -8.02
CA TYR A 107 14.21 -3.15 -8.31
C TYR A 107 15.28 -2.18 -8.82
N ASP A 108 16.49 -2.29 -8.30
CA ASP A 108 17.66 -1.55 -8.75
C ASP A 108 18.53 -2.48 -9.61
N THR A 109 18.43 -2.32 -10.94
CA THR A 109 19.17 -3.16 -11.90
C THR A 109 20.69 -2.97 -11.82
N ALA A 110 21.18 -1.85 -11.30
CA ALA A 110 22.61 -1.60 -11.20
C ALA A 110 23.24 -2.36 -10.02
N THR A 111 22.46 -2.62 -8.97
CA THR A 111 22.94 -3.30 -7.76
C THR A 111 22.30 -4.67 -7.55
N ASP A 112 21.46 -5.12 -8.49
CA ASP A 112 20.74 -6.39 -8.44
C ASP A 112 19.96 -6.57 -7.12
N SER A 113 19.30 -5.49 -6.67
CA SER A 113 18.68 -5.46 -5.34
C SER A 113 17.26 -4.87 -5.32
N GLU A 114 16.41 -5.46 -4.49
CA GLU A 114 15.07 -4.94 -4.21
C GLU A 114 15.12 -3.87 -3.11
N PHE A 115 14.26 -2.86 -3.21
CA PHE A 115 14.07 -1.87 -2.15
C PHE A 115 12.60 -1.43 -2.06
N THR A 116 12.20 -0.97 -0.88
CA THR A 116 10.81 -0.57 -0.60
C THR A 116 10.74 0.83 0.01
N ARG A 117 9.63 1.55 -0.24
CA ARG A 117 9.33 2.83 0.41
C ARG A 117 7.84 2.98 0.69
N ALA A 118 7.54 3.70 1.77
CA ALA A 118 6.18 4.03 2.19
C ALA A 118 5.69 5.31 1.53
N TYR A 119 4.45 5.31 1.07
CA TYR A 119 3.74 6.48 0.56
C TYR A 119 2.32 6.51 1.09
N THR A 120 1.88 7.68 1.57
CA THR A 120 0.51 7.89 2.04
C THR A 120 -0.38 8.21 0.84
N PRO A 121 -1.40 7.39 0.52
CA PRO A 121 -2.38 7.74 -0.48
C PRO A 121 -3.16 8.98 -0.06
N ILE A 122 -3.39 9.87 -1.01
CA ILE A 122 -4.21 11.07 -0.83
C ILE A 122 -5.48 10.93 -1.68
N PRO A 123 -6.62 11.47 -1.21
CA PRO A 123 -7.77 11.70 -2.08
C PRO A 123 -7.35 12.65 -3.21
N HIS A 124 -7.63 12.29 -4.45
CA HIS A 124 -7.37 13.14 -5.61
C HIS A 124 -8.59 13.14 -6.53
N MET A 125 -8.72 14.18 -7.36
CA MET A 125 -9.83 14.29 -8.31
C MET A 125 -9.83 13.05 -9.24
N ASN A 126 -11.01 12.52 -9.53
CA ASN A 126 -11.21 11.42 -10.50
C ASN A 126 -10.56 10.06 -10.16
N THR A 127 -10.15 9.81 -8.91
CA THR A 127 -9.78 8.44 -8.50
C THR A 127 -11.01 7.54 -8.48
N ASN A 128 -11.03 6.53 -9.34
CA ASN A 128 -12.01 5.45 -9.32
C ASN A 128 -11.79 4.53 -8.09
N LEU A 129 -12.74 3.62 -7.84
CA LEU A 129 -12.74 2.71 -6.68
C LEU A 129 -11.55 1.74 -6.62
N LEU A 130 -10.73 1.65 -7.66
CA LEU A 130 -9.56 0.75 -7.78
C LEU A 130 -8.24 1.52 -7.91
N SER A 131 -8.27 2.84 -7.75
CA SER A 131 -7.13 3.71 -7.96
C SER A 131 -6.78 4.48 -6.69
N PHE A 132 -5.52 4.88 -6.59
CA PHE A 132 -5.06 5.81 -5.58
C PHE A 132 -4.03 6.77 -6.17
N THR A 133 -3.83 7.88 -5.46
CA THR A 133 -2.84 8.88 -5.80
C THR A 133 -1.88 9.06 -4.64
N ILE A 134 -0.60 9.23 -4.95
CA ILE A 134 0.42 9.65 -3.98
C ILE A 134 1.02 10.99 -4.44
N ILE A 135 1.47 11.79 -3.47
CA ILE A 135 2.29 12.97 -3.73
C ILE A 135 3.74 12.65 -3.39
N VAL A 136 4.65 12.94 -4.32
CA VAL A 136 6.06 12.57 -4.17
C VAL A 136 6.94 13.71 -4.64
N ARG A 137 7.89 14.08 -3.78
CA ARG A 137 9.04 14.91 -4.16
C ARG A 137 10.17 14.06 -4.72
N ILE A 138 10.72 14.51 -5.84
CA ILE A 138 11.81 13.85 -6.56
C ILE A 138 13.12 14.45 -6.09
N TYR A 139 13.86 13.68 -5.29
CA TYR A 139 15.18 14.06 -4.79
C TYR A 139 16.26 13.64 -5.77
N LYS A 140 17.26 14.50 -5.96
CA LYS A 140 18.45 14.19 -6.76
C LYS A 140 19.16 12.97 -6.16
N SER A 141 19.45 11.98 -6.99
CA SER A 141 20.14 10.73 -6.61
C SER A 141 19.36 9.79 -5.67
N GLY A 142 18.08 10.05 -5.38
CA GLY A 142 17.26 9.14 -4.58
C GLY A 142 16.83 7.91 -5.38
N LYS A 143 17.14 6.68 -4.91
CA LYS A 143 16.80 5.44 -5.63
C LYS A 143 15.32 5.36 -6.04
N MET A 144 14.42 5.60 -5.09
CA MET A 144 12.97 5.60 -5.35
C MET A 144 12.53 6.79 -6.20
N SER A 145 13.16 7.96 -6.04
CA SER A 145 12.89 9.12 -6.89
C SER A 145 13.26 8.84 -8.34
N THR A 146 14.41 8.21 -8.61
CA THR A 146 14.82 7.78 -9.94
C THR A 146 13.86 6.73 -10.51
N TYR A 147 13.49 5.72 -9.72
CA TYR A 147 12.53 4.70 -10.12
C TYR A 147 11.18 5.31 -10.53
N LEU A 148 10.57 6.14 -9.67
CA LEU A 148 9.30 6.79 -9.94
C LEU A 148 9.39 7.80 -11.08
N HIS A 149 10.52 8.50 -11.23
CA HIS A 149 10.73 9.44 -12.33
C HIS A 149 10.73 8.74 -13.70
N ASN A 150 11.20 7.50 -13.76
CA ASN A 150 11.35 6.74 -15.00
C ASN A 150 10.16 5.81 -15.30
N LEU A 151 9.08 5.84 -14.49
CA LEU A 151 7.89 5.05 -14.77
C LEU A 151 7.23 5.49 -16.08
N GLU A 152 6.89 4.51 -16.92
CA GLU A 152 6.15 4.70 -18.16
C GLU A 152 4.67 4.34 -18.01
N HIS A 153 3.79 5.05 -18.72
CA HIS A 153 2.36 4.78 -18.67
C HIS A 153 2.04 3.30 -18.93
N GLY A 154 1.22 2.70 -18.07
CA GLY A 154 0.85 1.29 -18.11
C GLY A 154 1.84 0.36 -17.40
N GLN A 155 3.02 0.84 -17.00
CA GLN A 155 4.02 0.03 -16.31
C GLN A 155 3.48 -0.50 -14.99
N GLU A 156 3.71 -1.80 -14.75
CA GLU A 156 3.28 -2.47 -13.53
C GLU A 156 4.21 -2.20 -12.36
N THR A 157 3.60 -2.02 -11.19
CA THR A 157 4.26 -1.73 -9.91
C THR A 157 3.67 -2.62 -8.83
N LEU A 158 4.49 -2.97 -7.84
CA LEU A 158 4.11 -3.87 -6.76
C LEU A 158 3.85 -3.08 -5.48
N TRP A 159 2.62 -3.17 -4.98
CA TRP A 159 2.16 -2.46 -3.80
C TRP A 159 1.60 -3.39 -2.74
N ARG A 160 1.82 -3.08 -1.47
CA ARG A 160 1.19 -3.75 -0.33
C ARG A 160 0.78 -2.75 0.75
N GLY A 161 -0.21 -3.11 1.56
CA GLY A 161 -0.83 -2.26 2.57
C GLY A 161 -2.34 -2.50 2.66
N PRO A 162 -3.11 -1.56 3.22
CA PRO A 162 -2.67 -0.41 4.01
C PRO A 162 -1.96 -0.80 5.31
N TYR A 163 -1.02 0.04 5.74
CA TYR A 163 -0.37 0.02 7.06
C TYR A 163 -0.70 1.27 7.86
N CYS A 164 -0.30 1.28 9.13
CA CYS A 164 -0.58 2.30 10.14
C CYS A 164 -1.97 2.19 10.78
N ASP A 165 -1.99 2.40 12.08
CA ASP A 165 -3.14 2.42 12.98
C ASP A 165 -3.46 3.85 13.49
N PHE A 166 -2.78 4.86 12.95
CA PHE A 166 -3.11 6.26 13.21
C PHE A 166 -4.58 6.50 12.90
N THR A 167 -5.30 7.03 13.87
CA THR A 167 -6.70 7.38 13.75
C THR A 167 -6.90 8.82 14.20
N VAL A 168 -7.64 9.58 13.40
CA VAL A 168 -8.09 10.90 13.81
C VAL A 168 -9.31 10.72 14.70
N ASN A 169 -9.23 11.21 15.94
CA ASN A 169 -10.41 11.32 16.76
C ASN A 169 -11.20 12.58 16.37
N TYR A 170 -12.28 12.39 15.63
CA TYR A 170 -13.16 13.47 15.18
C TYR A 170 -14.08 14.02 16.28
N SER A 171 -13.99 13.54 17.53
CA SER A 171 -14.76 14.11 18.64
C SER A 171 -14.24 15.46 19.11
N PHE A 172 -13.02 15.84 18.72
CA PHE A 172 -12.46 17.15 19.07
C PHE A 172 -13.06 18.25 18.19
N LYS A 173 -13.52 19.33 18.82
CA LYS A 173 -14.10 20.50 18.13
C LYS A 173 -13.12 21.18 17.17
N ASN A 174 -11.84 21.23 17.56
CA ASN A 174 -10.76 21.84 16.78
C ASN A 174 -9.64 20.81 16.63
N ILE A 175 -9.14 20.64 15.41
CA ILE A 175 -8.03 19.73 15.10
C ILE A 175 -6.99 20.52 14.29
N LEU A 176 -5.74 20.47 14.74
CA LEU A 176 -4.60 21.07 14.02
C LEU A 176 -3.80 19.94 13.36
N PHE A 177 -3.69 19.99 12.04
CA PHE A 177 -2.80 19.13 11.28
C PHE A 177 -1.55 19.92 10.92
N VAL A 178 -0.38 19.39 11.31
CA VAL A 178 0.93 19.93 10.92
C VAL A 178 1.60 18.88 10.04
N ALA A 179 1.90 19.24 8.81
CA ALA A 179 2.66 18.41 7.88
C ALA A 179 3.92 19.18 7.49
N GLN A 180 5.07 18.53 7.62
CA GLN A 180 6.35 19.06 7.18
C GLN A 180 7.03 17.99 6.34
N GLU A 181 7.52 18.39 5.18
CA GLU A 181 8.37 17.56 4.33
C GLU A 181 9.78 17.52 4.93
N ILE A 182 10.35 16.31 5.09
CA ILE A 182 11.70 16.06 5.63
C ILE A 182 12.68 15.83 4.48
#